data_AF-A0A957BYZ3-F1
#
_entry.id   AF-A0A957BYZ3-F1
#
_cell.length_a   1.000
_cell.length_b   1.000
_cell.length_c   1.000
_cell.angle_alpha   90.00
_cell.angle_beta   90.00
_cell.angle_gamma   90.00
#
_symmetry.space_group_name_H-M   'P 1'
#
loop_
_entity.id
_entity.type
_entity.pdbx_description
1 polymer ?
#
loop_
_entity_poly.entity_id
_entity_poly.type
_entity_poly.pdbx_seq_one_letter_code
_entity_poly.pdbx_strand_id
1 'polypeptide(L)'
;MNENNEGEVASTGQEAQTSSSEPVSGSIQELCDSATPTEPATRSYSQAEQVLEDGVDYQAIFCTDAGPIYVDLFEDQTPVTVNNFVFLAQNNYYDNTIFHRVIQDFMAQGGDPTGTGMGGPGYQFQDEIVQGLTFDTPGLLAMANAG
;
A
#
# COMPACT_ATOMS: atom_id res chain seq x y z
N MET A 1 55.95 18.71 -11.68
CA MET A 1 56.93 17.81 -11.06
C MET A 1 56.22 17.12 -9.91
N ASN A 2 55.25 16.22 -10.17
CA ASN A 2 55.34 14.90 -10.84
C ASN A 2 55.71 13.80 -9.82
N GLU A 3 55.10 12.62 -9.79
CA GLU A 3 53.76 12.15 -10.27
C GLU A 3 53.59 10.70 -9.78
N ASN A 4 52.36 10.15 -9.81
CA ASN A 4 52.04 8.70 -9.66
C ASN A 4 52.29 8.12 -8.24
N ASN A 5 51.69 7.03 -7.73
CA ASN A 5 50.50 6.17 -7.98
C ASN A 5 50.28 5.36 -6.67
N GLU A 6 49.20 4.66 -6.29
CA GLU A 6 47.84 4.33 -6.78
C GLU A 6 47.01 3.93 -5.50
N GLY A 7 45.70 3.65 -5.47
CA GLY A 7 44.65 3.65 -6.50
C GLY A 7 43.64 2.49 -6.30
N GLU A 8 42.49 2.72 -5.63
CA GLU A 8 41.42 1.71 -5.46
C GLU A 8 40.02 2.34 -5.64
N VAL A 9 39.08 1.59 -6.24
CA VAL A 9 37.73 2.06 -6.62
C VAL A 9 36.67 1.19 -5.96
N ALA A 10 35.89 1.76 -5.03
CA ALA A 10 34.84 1.06 -4.30
C ALA A 10 33.44 1.60 -4.65
N SER A 11 33.01 1.40 -5.90
CA SER A 11 31.62 1.64 -6.31
C SER A 11 30.73 0.52 -5.78
N THR A 12 30.23 0.65 -4.56
CA THR A 12 29.25 -0.29 -3.99
C THR A 12 27.88 0.01 -4.59
N GLY A 13 27.51 -0.71 -5.65
CA GLY A 13 26.15 -0.71 -6.17
C GLY A 13 25.21 -1.29 -5.13
N GLN A 14 24.17 -0.54 -4.75
CA GLN A 14 23.14 -1.04 -3.85
C GLN A 14 22.21 -1.96 -4.65
N GLU A 15 22.13 -3.23 -4.26
CA GLU A 15 21.45 -4.27 -5.04
C GLU A 15 19.95 -4.04 -5.08
N ALA A 16 19.42 -3.76 -6.28
CA ALA A 16 17.98 -3.66 -6.50
C ALA A 16 17.35 -5.06 -6.38
N GLN A 17 16.72 -5.33 -5.23
CA GLN A 17 15.99 -6.58 -5.01
C GLN A 17 14.87 -6.68 -6.05
N THR A 18 15.06 -7.56 -7.01
CA THR A 18 14.11 -7.79 -8.10
C THR A 18 12.93 -8.56 -7.54
N SER A 19 11.79 -7.90 -7.33
CA SER A 19 10.57 -8.55 -6.85
C SER A 19 10.08 -9.54 -7.90
N SER A 20 10.24 -10.83 -7.66
CA SER A 20 9.85 -11.88 -8.60
C SER A 20 8.36 -12.19 -8.48
N SER A 21 7.63 -12.03 -9.57
CA SER A 21 6.19 -12.29 -9.70
C SER A 21 5.85 -13.80 -9.73
N GLU A 22 6.27 -14.53 -8.69
CA GLU A 22 5.82 -15.91 -8.46
C GLU A 22 4.38 -15.93 -7.90
N PRO A 23 3.49 -16.80 -8.41
CA PRO A 23 2.12 -16.90 -7.91
C PRO A 23 2.11 -17.43 -6.48
N VAL A 24 1.44 -16.71 -5.57
CA VAL A 24 1.49 -16.96 -4.12
C VAL A 24 0.79 -18.28 -3.75
N SER A 25 1.57 -19.36 -3.69
CA SER A 25 1.09 -20.72 -3.46
C SER A 25 0.83 -21.02 -1.98
N GLY A 26 -0.20 -20.39 -1.40
CA GLY A 26 -0.69 -20.68 -0.05
C GLY A 26 -2.17 -20.31 0.11
N SER A 27 -2.82 -20.78 1.17
CA SER A 27 -4.11 -20.22 1.58
C SER A 27 -3.92 -18.81 2.14
N ILE A 28 -4.95 -17.96 2.04
CA ILE A 28 -4.92 -16.57 2.50
C ILE A 28 -4.53 -16.47 4.00
N GLN A 29 -4.89 -17.48 4.80
CA GLN A 29 -4.47 -17.58 6.20
C GLN A 29 -2.96 -17.84 6.33
N GLU A 30 -2.39 -18.79 5.58
CA GLU A 30 -0.95 -19.08 5.62
C GLU A 30 -0.10 -17.88 5.17
N LEU A 31 -0.61 -17.08 4.23
CA LEU A 31 0.02 -15.81 3.83
C LEU A 31 0.06 -14.82 5.01
N CYS A 32 -1.05 -14.66 5.74
CA CYS A 32 -1.09 -13.82 6.94
C CYS A 32 -0.29 -14.38 8.12
N ASP A 33 -0.26 -15.69 8.33
CA ASP A 33 0.55 -16.35 9.37
C ASP A 33 2.07 -16.19 9.08
N SER A 34 2.44 -15.92 7.83
CA SER A 34 3.82 -15.63 7.40
C SER A 34 4.20 -14.14 7.46
N ALA A 35 3.23 -13.23 7.62
CA ALA A 35 3.46 -11.79 7.62
C ALA A 35 4.26 -11.39 8.88
N THR A 36 5.37 -10.67 8.68
CA THR A 36 6.18 -10.15 9.80
C THR A 36 5.58 -8.82 10.29
N PRO A 37 5.13 -8.69 11.55
CA PRO A 37 4.55 -7.44 12.02
C PRO A 37 5.58 -6.30 12.11
N THR A 38 5.37 -5.22 11.35
CA THR A 38 6.14 -3.97 11.50
C THR A 38 5.46 -3.06 12.52
N GLU A 39 6.20 -2.43 13.43
CA GLU A 39 5.65 -1.38 14.31
C GLU A 39 4.99 -0.24 13.49
N PRO A 40 3.83 0.29 13.92
CA PRO A 40 3.11 1.30 13.16
C PRO A 40 3.91 2.60 13.11
N ALA A 41 4.28 3.02 11.90
CA ALA A 41 5.22 4.11 11.69
C ALA A 41 4.60 5.26 10.88
N THR A 42 4.49 6.44 11.49
CA THR A 42 4.06 7.67 10.81
C THR A 42 5.12 8.13 9.80
N ARG A 43 5.06 7.58 8.59
CA ARG A 43 5.85 8.02 7.43
C ARG A 43 5.15 9.19 6.73
N SER A 44 5.93 10.00 6.01
CA SER A 44 5.43 11.14 5.24
C SER A 44 6.22 11.26 3.94
N TYR A 45 5.51 11.50 2.85
CA TYR A 45 6.01 11.52 1.48
C TYR A 45 5.52 12.79 0.77
N SER A 46 6.18 13.19 -0.32
CA SER A 46 5.70 14.29 -1.17
C SER A 46 4.61 13.85 -2.17
N GLN A 47 4.59 12.58 -2.54
CA GLN A 47 3.66 11.92 -3.46
C GLN A 47 3.86 10.39 -3.38
N ALA A 48 3.00 9.62 -4.04
CA ALA A 48 3.31 8.23 -4.38
C ALA A 48 4.39 8.17 -5.48
N GLU A 49 5.18 7.10 -5.48
CA GLU A 49 5.97 6.69 -6.65
C GLU A 49 5.11 5.77 -7.54
N GLN A 50 5.43 5.69 -8.84
CA GLN A 50 4.72 4.79 -9.75
C GLN A 50 5.22 3.35 -9.55
N VAL A 51 4.35 2.47 -9.07
CA VAL A 51 4.63 1.07 -8.76
C VAL A 51 3.71 0.07 -9.48
N LEU A 52 2.68 0.55 -10.19
CA LEU A 52 1.87 -0.33 -11.05
C LEU A 52 2.56 -0.60 -12.39
N GLU A 53 2.56 -1.87 -12.79
CA GLU A 53 3.03 -2.39 -14.08
C GLU A 53 1.85 -2.58 -15.06
N ASP A 54 2.11 -2.40 -16.35
CA ASP A 54 1.09 -2.47 -17.41
C ASP A 54 0.57 -3.90 -17.62
N GLY A 55 -0.75 -4.09 -17.55
CA GLY A 55 -1.40 -5.40 -17.72
C GLY A 55 -1.27 -6.36 -16.53
N VAL A 56 -0.94 -5.86 -15.33
CA VAL A 56 -0.94 -6.65 -14.08
C VAL A 56 -2.22 -6.37 -13.29
N ASP A 57 -2.91 -7.46 -12.91
CA ASP A 57 -4.07 -7.51 -12.00
C ASP A 57 -3.59 -7.34 -10.55
N TYR A 58 -4.08 -6.32 -9.84
CA TYR A 58 -3.64 -6.01 -8.47
C TYR A 58 -4.65 -6.43 -7.40
N GLN A 59 -4.15 -7.20 -6.43
CA GLN A 59 -4.95 -7.78 -5.34
C GLN A 59 -4.26 -7.50 -4.01
N ALA A 60 -5.05 -7.33 -2.94
CA ALA A 60 -4.54 -7.06 -1.60
C ALA A 60 -5.15 -8.00 -0.56
N ILE A 61 -4.35 -8.34 0.46
CA ILE A 61 -4.78 -9.15 1.61
C ILE A 61 -4.54 -8.32 2.87
N PHE A 62 -5.60 -7.98 3.60
CA PHE A 62 -5.50 -7.31 4.89
C PHE A 62 -5.51 -8.38 5.98
N CYS A 63 -4.35 -8.59 6.62
CA CYS A 63 -4.22 -9.50 7.74
C CYS A 63 -4.65 -8.78 9.02
N THR A 64 -5.80 -9.16 9.59
CA THR A 64 -6.39 -8.48 10.76
C THR A 64 -6.67 -9.45 11.90
N ASP A 65 -6.81 -8.95 13.13
CA ASP A 65 -7.25 -9.73 14.30
C ASP A 65 -8.64 -10.38 14.13
N ALA A 66 -9.45 -9.89 13.19
CA ALA A 66 -10.76 -10.45 12.85
C ALA A 66 -10.67 -11.55 11.75
N GLY A 67 -9.46 -11.85 11.26
CA GLY A 67 -9.19 -12.74 10.13
C GLY A 67 -8.70 -11.99 8.88
N PRO A 68 -8.29 -12.72 7.83
CA PRO A 68 -7.86 -12.13 6.57
C PRO A 68 -9.04 -11.58 5.76
N ILE A 69 -8.83 -10.42 5.11
CA ILE A 69 -9.74 -9.85 4.11
C ILE A 69 -9.01 -9.81 2.77
N TYR A 70 -9.57 -10.44 1.74
CA TYR A 70 -9.10 -10.31 0.36
C TYR A 70 -9.82 -9.15 -0.34
N VAL A 71 -9.10 -8.41 -1.17
CA VAL A 71 -9.60 -7.26 -1.94
C VAL A 71 -9.08 -7.32 -3.38
N ASP A 72 -9.99 -7.36 -4.35
CA ASP A 72 -9.73 -7.00 -5.76
C ASP A 72 -9.55 -5.49 -5.88
N LEU A 73 -8.54 -5.03 -6.61
CA LEU A 73 -8.37 -3.61 -6.94
C LEU A 73 -8.82 -3.35 -8.39
N PHE A 74 -9.04 -2.07 -8.73
CA PHE A 74 -9.57 -1.66 -10.04
C PHE A 74 -8.60 -0.67 -10.73
N GLU A 75 -7.35 -1.07 -10.94
CA GLU A 75 -6.29 -0.26 -11.55
C GLU A 75 -6.63 0.29 -12.93
N ASP A 76 -7.35 -0.47 -13.77
CA ASP A 76 -7.85 -0.02 -15.08
C ASP A 76 -8.81 1.19 -14.99
N GLN A 77 -9.43 1.39 -13.82
CA GLN A 77 -10.51 2.36 -13.59
C GLN A 77 -10.09 3.48 -12.64
N THR A 78 -9.24 3.19 -11.65
CA THR A 78 -8.76 4.11 -10.61
C THR A 78 -7.23 3.99 -10.43
N PRO A 79 -6.43 4.17 -11.50
CA PRO A 79 -4.99 3.87 -11.50
C PRO A 79 -4.20 4.70 -10.48
N VAL A 80 -4.53 5.98 -10.25
CA VAL A 80 -3.81 6.81 -9.27
C VAL A 80 -4.11 6.35 -7.85
N THR A 81 -5.35 5.98 -7.57
CA THR A 81 -5.83 5.48 -6.27
C THR A 81 -5.20 4.13 -5.93
N VAL A 82 -5.22 3.19 -6.89
CA VAL A 82 -4.61 1.87 -6.72
C VAL A 82 -3.09 1.98 -6.62
N ASN A 83 -2.44 2.84 -7.43
CA ASN A 83 -1.01 3.08 -7.31
C ASN A 83 -0.64 3.66 -5.93
N ASN A 84 -1.37 4.65 -5.44
CA ASN A 84 -1.22 5.19 -4.08
C ASN A 84 -1.39 4.08 -3.02
N PHE A 85 -2.40 3.22 -3.15
CA PHE A 85 -2.65 2.15 -2.21
C PHE A 85 -1.50 1.13 -2.19
N VAL A 86 -1.11 0.62 -3.37
CA VAL A 86 -0.05 -0.39 -3.54
C VAL A 86 1.31 0.17 -3.08
N PHE A 87 1.64 1.42 -3.43
CA PHE A 87 2.87 2.08 -2.97
C PHE A 87 2.96 2.13 -1.44
N LEU A 88 1.87 2.53 -0.77
CA LEU A 88 1.82 2.60 0.69
C LEU A 88 1.86 1.21 1.34
N ALA A 89 1.18 0.21 0.75
CA ALA A 89 1.22 -1.17 1.22
C ALA A 89 2.63 -1.78 1.11
N GLN A 90 3.31 -1.63 -0.04
CA GLN A 90 4.70 -2.06 -0.25
C GLN A 90 5.71 -1.35 0.66
N ASN A 91 5.36 -0.17 1.19
CA ASN A 91 6.15 0.60 2.15
C ASN A 91 5.81 0.28 3.62
N ASN A 92 5.06 -0.80 3.89
CA ASN A 92 4.60 -1.21 5.22
C ASN A 92 3.87 -0.09 5.97
N TYR A 93 3.11 0.76 5.26
CA TYR A 93 2.43 1.93 5.83
C TYR A 93 1.17 1.56 6.64
N TYR A 94 0.51 0.47 6.27
CA TYR A 94 -0.72 0.01 6.91
C TYR A 94 -0.50 -1.01 8.04
N ASP A 95 0.72 -1.52 8.20
CA ASP A 95 1.14 -2.43 9.28
C ASP A 95 0.77 -1.89 10.66
N ASN A 96 0.07 -2.72 11.45
CA ASN A 96 -0.43 -2.38 12.79
C ASN A 96 -1.25 -1.07 12.88
N THR A 97 -1.78 -0.58 11.75
CA THR A 97 -2.76 0.52 11.76
C THR A 97 -4.15 -0.01 12.14
N ILE A 98 -4.96 0.83 12.78
CA ILE A 98 -6.27 0.42 13.32
C ILE A 98 -7.44 0.93 12.48
N PHE A 99 -8.54 0.18 12.51
CA PHE A 99 -9.87 0.68 12.12
C PHE A 99 -10.39 1.67 13.18
N HIS A 100 -9.84 2.88 13.19
CA HIS A 100 -10.11 3.93 14.18
C HIS A 100 -11.58 4.39 14.22
N ARG A 101 -12.37 4.11 13.17
CA ARG A 101 -13.80 4.47 13.11
C ARG A 101 -14.61 3.36 12.44
N VAL A 102 -15.44 2.66 13.22
CA VAL A 102 -16.38 1.64 12.74
C VAL A 102 -17.80 2.09 13.04
N ILE A 103 -18.69 2.01 12.03
CA ILE A 103 -20.11 2.31 12.16
C ILE A 103 -20.90 1.11 11.61
N GLN A 104 -21.68 0.47 12.49
CA GLN A 104 -22.53 -0.67 12.15
C GLN A 104 -23.48 -0.29 11.00
N ASP A 105 -23.70 -1.25 10.09
CA ASP A 105 -24.57 -1.11 8.91
C ASP A 105 -24.19 0.04 7.96
N PHE A 106 -22.93 0.51 8.05
CA PHE A 106 -22.37 1.51 7.13
C PHE A 106 -20.95 1.15 6.66
N MET A 107 -19.92 1.27 7.49
CA MET A 107 -18.51 1.11 7.07
C MET A 107 -17.52 0.94 8.24
N ALA A 108 -16.31 0.50 7.91
CA ALA A 108 -15.14 0.54 8.79
C ALA A 108 -14.00 1.32 8.09
N GLN A 109 -13.41 2.28 8.81
CA GLN A 109 -12.39 3.19 8.30
C GLN A 109 -11.10 3.01 9.11
N GLY A 110 -9.99 2.82 8.40
CA GLY A 110 -8.64 2.63 8.95
C GLY A 110 -7.58 3.40 8.15
N GLY A 111 -6.36 2.87 8.05
CA GLY A 111 -5.30 3.44 7.18
C GLY A 111 -4.58 4.69 7.71
N ASP A 112 -4.82 5.08 8.97
CA ASP A 112 -4.13 6.18 9.66
C ASP A 112 -3.16 5.60 10.71
N PRO A 113 -1.83 5.70 10.53
CA PRO A 113 -0.83 5.26 11.50
C PRO A 113 -0.88 5.99 12.86
N THR A 114 -1.55 7.14 12.95
CA THR A 114 -1.77 7.83 14.23
C THR A 114 -3.01 7.33 14.97
N GLY A 115 -3.90 6.58 14.29
CA GLY A 115 -5.18 6.13 14.83
C GLY A 115 -6.18 7.25 15.15
N THR A 116 -5.94 8.49 14.70
CA THR A 116 -6.77 9.65 15.05
C THR A 116 -7.94 9.89 14.09
N GLY A 117 -7.86 9.36 12.87
CA GLY A 117 -8.73 9.74 11.76
C GLY A 117 -8.37 11.10 11.14
N MET A 118 -7.20 11.63 11.46
CA MET A 118 -6.69 12.93 10.98
C MET A 118 -5.27 12.85 10.40
N GLY A 119 -4.62 11.68 10.46
CA GLY A 119 -3.35 11.43 9.79
C GLY A 119 -3.50 11.14 8.30
N GLY A 120 -2.36 10.87 7.65
CA GLY A 120 -2.26 10.57 6.22
C GLY A 120 -0.81 10.58 5.75
N PRO A 121 -0.53 10.22 4.48
CA PRO A 121 0.83 9.95 3.99
C PRO A 121 1.65 11.21 3.67
N GLY A 122 1.20 12.41 4.08
CA GLY A 122 1.88 13.69 3.86
C GLY A 122 1.45 14.47 2.62
N TYR A 123 0.66 13.85 1.73
CA TYR A 123 0.19 14.44 0.47
C TYR A 123 -1.30 14.17 0.22
N GLN A 124 -1.83 14.75 -0.86
CA GLN A 124 -3.17 14.54 -1.39
C GLN A 124 -3.09 14.31 -2.91
N PHE A 125 -4.07 13.61 -3.48
CA PHE A 125 -4.25 13.41 -4.91
C PHE A 125 -5.71 13.65 -5.31
N GLN A 126 -6.05 13.54 -6.61
CA GLN A 126 -7.39 13.84 -7.13
C GLN A 126 -8.32 12.62 -7.04
N ASP A 127 -9.62 12.85 -6.81
CA ASP A 127 -10.62 11.78 -6.80
C ASP A 127 -10.84 11.18 -8.21
N GLU A 128 -10.82 9.85 -8.32
CA GLU A 128 -11.09 9.11 -9.56
C GLU A 128 -12.53 8.58 -9.59
N ILE A 129 -13.49 9.45 -9.90
CA ILE A 129 -14.91 9.11 -9.90
C ILE A 129 -15.36 8.50 -11.24
N VAL A 130 -15.51 7.17 -11.27
CA VAL A 130 -15.88 6.40 -12.47
C VAL A 130 -17.38 6.11 -12.53
N GLN A 131 -18.01 6.35 -13.68
CA GLN A 131 -19.42 6.02 -13.88
C GLN A 131 -19.65 4.50 -13.81
N GLY A 132 -20.40 4.05 -12.80
CA GLY A 132 -20.72 2.64 -12.57
C GLY A 132 -20.03 2.04 -11.32
N LEU A 133 -19.02 2.71 -10.77
CA LEU A 133 -18.53 2.40 -9.42
C LEU A 133 -19.40 3.17 -8.40
N THR A 134 -20.27 2.46 -7.69
CA THR A 134 -21.24 3.03 -6.76
C THR A 134 -21.39 2.18 -5.51
N PHE A 135 -21.66 2.80 -4.36
CA PHE A 135 -21.89 2.11 -3.08
C PHE A 135 -23.30 1.50 -2.98
N ASP A 136 -23.58 0.47 -3.78
CA ASP A 136 -24.85 -0.25 -3.81
C ASP A 136 -24.83 -1.60 -3.06
N THR A 137 -23.64 -2.12 -2.75
CA THR A 137 -23.42 -3.35 -1.97
C THR A 137 -22.36 -3.16 -0.87
N PRO A 138 -22.46 -3.88 0.28
CA PRO A 138 -21.34 -4.04 1.20
C PRO A 138 -20.13 -4.72 0.53
N GLY A 139 -18.93 -4.48 1.08
CA GLY A 139 -17.67 -5.10 0.63
C GLY A 139 -16.81 -4.23 -0.29
N LEU A 140 -17.29 -3.05 -0.68
CA LEU A 140 -16.55 -2.11 -1.54
C LEU A 140 -15.51 -1.32 -0.74
N LEU A 141 -14.26 -1.30 -1.23
CA LEU A 141 -13.18 -0.45 -0.72
C LEU A 141 -13.20 0.92 -1.43
N ALA A 142 -12.93 2.00 -0.69
CA ALA A 142 -12.77 3.34 -1.25
C ALA A 142 -11.89 4.23 -0.35
N MET A 143 -11.36 5.32 -0.91
CA MET A 143 -10.62 6.33 -0.15
C MET A 143 -11.55 7.20 0.69
N ALA A 144 -11.11 7.55 1.90
CA ALA A 144 -11.70 8.65 2.67
C ALA A 144 -11.02 9.97 2.30
N ASN A 145 -11.81 11.02 2.08
CA ASN A 145 -11.34 12.38 1.79
C ASN A 145 -12.02 13.42 2.69
N ALA A 146 -11.69 14.71 2.52
CA ALA A 146 -12.13 15.80 3.40
C ALA A 146 -13.01 16.87 2.72
N GLY A 147 -13.34 16.70 1.43
CA GLY A 147 -14.07 17.65 0.59
C GLY A 147 -13.20 18.70 -0.11
#